data_AF-A0A2S9YLU1-F1
#
_entry.id   AF-A0A2S9YLU1-F1
#
_cell.length_a   1.000
_cell.length_b   1.000
_cell.length_c   1.000
_cell.angle_alpha   90.00
_cell.angle_beta   90.00
_cell.angle_gamma   90.00
#
_symmetry.space_group_name_H-M   'P 1'
#
loop_
_entity.id
_entity.type
_entity.pdbx_description
1 polymer ?
#
loop_
_entity_poly.entity_id
_entity_poly.type
_entity_poly.pdbx_seq_one_letter_code
_entity_poly.pdbx_strand_id
1 'polypeptide(L)'
;MSYLNRPNGRGTSLGDTSGDISSYWPFDALPKAAGKLLSEAALELELDHDTWLFHQDDPADALFVLVSGQLDVYQGDPPMWRKRLAPGACVGELPLVVGGERVRSGSIRAVGSCRLIGLGYSDVRRLLTRRVFDALLTPVTERHLARLELGLATLFGTLPLSMLVEIDGAMIQRHLQAGEVLFNPNETLRHVWLVDEGRLEVLVERDGQLQRVAEIGPGQPVGELAVLIGGERSAMVRAVRDTWLRGLTAPTFEALLMRHPGAALGLARTLARRLVQANQQPVVVNHPRTLALVPAQPGVDLRGFAGALVEQLSSDVAVLGAQQFAADAPGAVSLDDDPALRRFGEWLSAAEAEHDAVLLLVAGQLDAWTRACVSAADEVVLIADSGDVPPPTEVERAMLTGESPGELVQLVLCHPPGTPTPGDESVLMPWLEARSQLVFLHEVAKGDRRDFSRLGRGLFRS
;
A
#
# COMPACT_ATOMS: atom_id res chain seq x y z
N MET A 1 30.78 20.46 -13.54
CA MET A 1 31.95 19.98 -12.78
C MET A 1 31.86 18.47 -12.70
N SER A 2 32.91 17.75 -13.04
CA SER A 2 32.95 16.28 -12.93
C SER A 2 32.76 15.87 -11.47
N TYR A 3 32.04 14.77 -11.22
CA TYR A 3 31.95 14.10 -9.92
C TYR A 3 33.33 13.87 -9.27
N LEU A 4 34.39 13.75 -10.07
CA LEU A 4 35.79 13.70 -9.64
C LEU A 4 36.29 14.98 -8.92
N ASN A 5 35.59 16.11 -9.04
CA ASN A 5 36.07 17.44 -8.61
C ASN A 5 35.14 18.13 -7.59
N ARG A 6 34.31 17.38 -6.84
CA ARG A 6 33.46 18.00 -5.80
C ARG A 6 34.29 18.38 -4.57
N PRO A 7 34.15 19.61 -4.06
CA PRO A 7 34.96 20.09 -2.95
C PRO A 7 34.53 19.39 -1.65
N ASN A 8 35.50 18.92 -0.88
CA ASN A 8 35.42 18.40 0.49
C ASN A 8 35.25 16.88 0.68
N GLY A 9 35.21 16.06 -0.37
CA GLY A 9 35.28 14.59 -0.23
C GLY A 9 36.69 14.06 -0.49
N ARG A 10 37.29 13.32 0.46
CA ARG A 10 38.50 12.52 0.19
C ARG A 10 38.09 11.30 -0.63
N GLY A 11 38.31 11.35 -1.95
CA GLY A 11 38.02 10.23 -2.85
C GLY A 11 39.18 9.24 -2.93
N THR A 12 38.98 7.99 -2.52
CA THR A 12 39.92 6.88 -2.78
C THR A 12 39.30 5.88 -3.74
N SER A 13 40.11 5.25 -4.61
CA SER A 13 39.61 4.17 -5.48
C SER A 13 39.17 3.00 -4.60
N LEU A 14 37.95 2.49 -4.84
CA LEU A 14 37.43 1.35 -4.10
C LEU A 14 38.26 0.07 -4.35
N GLY A 15 39.02 -0.01 -5.46
CA GLY A 15 39.91 -1.14 -5.74
C GLY A 15 41.11 -1.29 -4.80
N ASP A 16 41.47 -0.21 -4.07
CA ASP A 16 42.58 -0.20 -3.11
C ASP A 16 42.12 -0.53 -1.68
N THR A 17 40.81 -0.46 -1.40
CA THR A 17 40.17 -0.90 -0.17
C THR A 17 39.44 -2.23 -0.43
N SER A 18 39.32 -3.14 0.54
CA SER A 18 38.75 -4.48 0.34
C SER A 18 37.22 -4.51 0.06
N GLY A 19 36.64 -3.43 -0.44
CA GLY A 19 35.21 -3.24 -0.65
C GLY A 19 34.74 -3.78 -2.01
N ASP A 20 33.69 -4.59 -2.00
CA ASP A 20 33.03 -5.08 -3.20
C ASP A 20 31.69 -4.37 -3.37
N ILE A 21 31.53 -3.59 -4.45
CA ILE A 21 30.27 -2.89 -4.72
C ILE A 21 29.10 -3.85 -4.92
N SER A 22 29.37 -5.10 -5.33
CA SER A 22 28.36 -6.15 -5.45
C SER A 22 27.84 -6.68 -4.10
N SER A 23 28.33 -6.16 -2.98
CA SER A 23 27.70 -6.38 -1.67
C SER A 23 26.55 -5.40 -1.39
N TYR A 24 26.34 -4.42 -2.27
CA TYR A 24 25.36 -3.36 -2.06
C TYR A 24 24.36 -3.29 -3.22
N TRP A 25 23.09 -3.14 -2.84
CA TRP A 25 22.01 -2.78 -3.75
C TRP A 25 22.32 -1.49 -4.53
N PRO A 26 22.02 -1.38 -5.85
CA PRO A 26 21.38 -2.37 -6.73
C PRO A 26 22.36 -3.37 -7.38
N PHE A 27 23.63 -3.38 -7.00
CA PHE A 27 24.70 -4.13 -7.67
C PHE A 27 24.88 -5.55 -7.16
N ASP A 28 24.16 -5.94 -6.10
CA ASP A 28 24.13 -7.28 -5.52
C ASP A 28 23.53 -8.35 -6.44
N ALA A 29 22.68 -7.94 -7.38
CA ALA A 29 22.16 -8.82 -8.42
C ALA A 29 23.11 -9.02 -9.63
N LEU A 30 24.30 -8.39 -9.62
CA LEU A 30 25.22 -8.49 -10.75
C LEU A 30 25.96 -9.83 -10.84
N PRO A 31 26.23 -10.32 -12.05
CA PRO A 31 27.26 -11.33 -12.24
C PRO A 31 28.60 -10.86 -11.66
N LYS A 32 29.31 -11.75 -10.95
CA LYS A 32 30.59 -11.42 -10.26
C LYS A 32 31.60 -10.67 -11.13
N ALA A 33 31.67 -10.97 -12.42
CA ALA A 33 32.56 -10.29 -13.37
C ALA A 33 32.18 -8.81 -13.59
N ALA A 34 30.89 -8.50 -13.67
CA ALA A 34 30.40 -7.13 -13.81
C ALA A 34 30.54 -6.35 -12.50
N GLY A 35 30.26 -7.00 -11.36
CA GLY A 35 30.49 -6.42 -10.03
C GLY A 35 31.95 -5.99 -9.83
N LYS A 36 32.90 -6.85 -10.17
CA LYS A 36 34.34 -6.54 -10.07
C LYS A 36 34.74 -5.33 -10.92
N LEU A 37 34.28 -5.26 -12.18
CA LEU A 37 34.60 -4.14 -13.07
C LEU A 37 34.02 -2.81 -12.58
N LEU A 38 32.82 -2.83 -11.98
CA LEU A 38 32.25 -1.64 -11.37
C LEU A 38 32.98 -1.24 -10.09
N SER A 39 33.38 -2.20 -9.25
CA SER A 39 34.20 -1.92 -8.06
C SER A 39 35.51 -1.23 -8.42
N GLU A 40 36.17 -1.62 -9.50
CA GLU A 40 37.40 -0.98 -9.99
C GLU A 40 37.16 0.47 -10.48
N ALA A 41 35.96 0.79 -10.96
CA ALA A 41 35.59 2.12 -11.43
C ALA A 41 34.95 3.01 -10.35
N ALA A 42 34.67 2.44 -9.17
CA ALA A 42 33.97 3.12 -8.09
C ALA A 42 34.90 3.96 -7.22
N LEU A 43 34.37 5.06 -6.68
CA LEU A 43 35.06 5.95 -5.77
C LEU A 43 34.40 5.93 -4.41
N GLU A 44 35.20 5.81 -3.36
CA GLU A 44 34.73 5.92 -1.99
C GLU A 44 34.76 7.38 -1.54
N LEU A 45 33.66 7.88 -1.00
CA LEU A 45 33.49 9.24 -0.51
C LEU A 45 33.09 9.24 0.95
N GLU A 46 33.69 10.15 1.71
CA GLU A 46 33.24 10.50 3.05
C GLU A 46 32.60 11.88 3.04
N LEU A 47 31.44 12.01 3.70
CA LEU A 47 30.76 13.28 3.95
C LEU A 47 30.71 13.53 5.45
N ASP A 48 31.03 14.75 5.86
CA ASP A 48 30.84 15.21 7.22
C ASP A 48 29.38 15.61 7.47
N HIS A 49 29.02 15.75 8.75
CA HIS A 49 27.72 16.24 9.19
C HIS A 49 27.30 17.53 8.46
N ASP A 50 26.04 17.61 8.07
CA ASP A 50 25.42 18.74 7.34
C ASP A 50 26.02 19.07 5.97
N THR A 51 26.88 18.21 5.41
CA THR A 51 27.43 18.39 4.07
C THR A 51 26.42 18.02 2.99
N TRP A 52 26.20 18.90 2.01
CA TRP A 52 25.37 18.60 0.85
C TRP A 52 26.15 17.74 -0.16
N LEU A 53 25.57 16.61 -0.54
CA LEU A 53 26.11 15.76 -1.59
C LEU A 53 25.85 16.38 -2.97
N PHE A 54 24.61 16.84 -3.22
CA PHE A 54 24.20 17.65 -4.36
C PHE A 54 22.91 18.39 -4.05
N HIS A 55 22.63 19.43 -4.82
CA HIS A 55 21.37 20.14 -4.82
C HIS A 55 20.47 19.68 -5.97
N GLN A 56 19.17 19.93 -5.82
CA GLN A 56 18.21 19.83 -6.92
C GLN A 56 18.66 20.72 -8.08
N ASP A 57 18.37 20.29 -9.30
CA ASP A 57 18.70 20.97 -10.55
C ASP A 57 20.21 21.02 -10.88
N ASP A 58 21.09 20.55 -9.99
CA ASP A 58 22.50 20.33 -10.30
C ASP A 58 22.65 19.37 -11.49
N PRO A 59 23.68 19.53 -12.33
CA PRO A 59 24.04 18.53 -13.31
C PRO A 59 24.29 17.16 -12.66
N ALA A 60 23.74 16.12 -13.27
CA ALA A 60 23.83 14.73 -12.82
C ALA A 60 24.76 13.92 -13.71
N ASP A 61 25.80 13.37 -13.10
CA ASP A 61 26.89 12.66 -13.76
C ASP A 61 27.33 11.38 -13.04
N ALA A 62 26.80 11.12 -11.85
CA ALA A 62 27.11 9.95 -11.03
C ALA A 62 25.94 9.55 -10.12
N LEU A 63 25.88 8.27 -9.76
CA LEU A 63 25.03 7.75 -8.69
C LEU A 63 25.89 7.41 -7.48
N PHE A 64 25.26 7.23 -6.32
CA PHE A 64 25.93 6.97 -5.05
C PHE A 64 25.18 5.93 -4.25
N VAL A 65 25.92 5.04 -3.60
CA VAL A 65 25.40 4.06 -2.64
C VAL A 65 25.89 4.45 -1.25
N LEU A 66 24.97 4.63 -0.30
CA LEU A 66 25.29 4.91 1.09
C LEU A 66 25.76 3.63 1.78
N VAL A 67 27.02 3.59 2.22
CA VAL A 67 27.61 2.44 2.90
C VAL A 67 27.43 2.50 4.42
N SER A 68 27.54 3.69 5.00
CA SER A 68 27.32 3.93 6.43
C SER A 68 26.90 5.38 6.68
N GLY A 69 26.19 5.65 7.77
CA GLY A 69 25.63 6.97 8.07
C GLY A 69 24.18 7.12 7.63
N GLN A 70 23.70 8.35 7.55
CA GLN A 70 22.32 8.69 7.19
C GLN A 70 22.28 9.93 6.30
N LEU A 71 21.42 9.93 5.29
CA LEU A 71 21.21 11.06 4.38
C LEU A 71 19.77 11.56 4.46
N ASP A 72 19.58 12.87 4.47
CA ASP A 72 18.28 13.50 4.32
C ASP A 72 18.06 13.95 2.88
N VAL A 73 16.84 13.70 2.38
CA VAL A 73 16.37 14.09 1.04
C VAL A 73 15.53 15.35 1.17
N TYR A 74 15.83 16.34 0.33
CA TYR A 74 15.08 17.59 0.23
C TYR A 74 14.60 17.81 -1.20
N GLN A 75 13.46 18.47 -1.38
CA GLN A 75 12.94 18.79 -2.71
C GLN A 75 12.12 20.08 -2.70
N GLY A 76 12.14 20.80 -3.81
CA GLY A 76 11.50 22.09 -4.01
C GLY A 76 12.44 23.27 -3.78
N ASP A 77 11.93 24.45 -4.12
CA ASP A 77 12.55 25.74 -3.81
C ASP A 77 11.51 26.60 -3.06
N PRO A 78 11.68 26.82 -1.73
CA PRO A 78 12.82 26.43 -0.90
C PRO A 78 12.88 24.90 -0.63
N PRO A 79 14.07 24.35 -0.31
CA PRO A 79 14.25 22.92 -0.09
C PRO A 79 13.47 22.43 1.14
N MET A 80 12.45 21.61 0.90
CA MET A 80 11.65 20.98 1.96
C MET A 80 12.13 19.56 2.24
N TRP A 81 12.29 19.20 3.51
CA TRP A 81 12.67 17.83 3.92
C TRP A 81 11.57 16.84 3.50
N ARG A 82 11.99 15.70 2.93
CA ARG A 82 11.10 14.65 2.41
C ARG A 82 11.21 13.35 3.20
N LYS A 83 12.43 12.84 3.34
CA LYS A 83 12.70 11.56 4.01
C LYS A 83 14.16 11.42 4.40
N ARG A 84 14.43 10.44 5.26
CA ARG A 84 15.78 9.99 5.62
C ARG A 84 16.10 8.64 4.99
N LEU A 85 17.34 8.48 4.56
CA LEU A 85 17.88 7.28 3.94
C LEU A 85 18.89 6.60 4.87
N ALA A 86 18.84 5.27 4.91
CA ALA A 86 19.71 4.41 5.69
C ALA A 86 20.77 3.70 4.80
N PRO A 87 21.82 3.10 5.40
CA PRO A 87 22.82 2.35 4.63
C PRO A 87 22.21 1.31 3.69
N GLY A 88 22.79 1.17 2.50
CA GLY A 88 22.25 0.40 1.37
C GLY A 88 21.43 1.23 0.38
N ALA A 89 21.04 2.46 0.72
CA ALA A 89 20.30 3.33 -0.19
C ALA A 89 21.16 3.79 -1.37
N CYS A 90 20.61 3.72 -2.59
CA CYS A 90 21.17 4.35 -3.77
C CYS A 90 20.51 5.73 -3.99
N VAL A 91 21.31 6.73 -4.34
CA VAL A 91 20.84 8.09 -4.67
C VAL A 91 21.47 8.59 -5.95
N GLY A 92 20.72 9.39 -6.71
CA GLY A 92 21.20 9.97 -7.95
C GLY A 92 21.21 9.00 -9.12
N GLU A 93 20.48 7.90 -9.05
CA GLU A 93 20.23 6.93 -10.11
C GLU A 93 19.17 7.41 -11.10
N LEU A 94 18.20 8.22 -10.65
CA LEU A 94 17.06 8.64 -11.48
C LEU A 94 17.44 9.30 -12.81
N PRO A 95 18.41 10.25 -12.88
CA PRO A 95 18.79 10.86 -14.17
C PRO A 95 19.47 9.86 -15.13
N LEU A 96 20.02 8.77 -14.60
CA LEU A 96 20.60 7.69 -15.39
C LEU A 96 19.51 6.77 -15.96
N VAL A 97 18.46 6.50 -15.18
CA VAL A 97 17.31 5.63 -15.54
C VAL A 97 16.36 6.32 -16.51
N VAL A 98 15.96 7.55 -16.20
CA VAL A 98 14.89 8.28 -16.91
C VAL A 98 15.34 8.77 -18.29
N GLY A 99 16.63 9.12 -18.45
CA GLY A 99 17.15 9.77 -19.65
C GLY A 99 16.69 11.24 -19.80
N GLY A 100 17.35 12.00 -20.68
CA GLY A 100 17.05 13.43 -20.92
C GLY A 100 18.11 14.41 -20.38
N GLU A 101 17.70 15.65 -20.08
CA GLU A 101 18.54 16.63 -19.39
C GLU A 101 18.89 16.09 -18.01
N ARG A 102 20.18 15.82 -17.81
CA ARG A 102 20.67 15.11 -16.61
C ARG A 102 20.78 16.11 -15.47
N VAL A 103 19.68 16.36 -14.79
CA VAL A 103 19.65 17.20 -13.58
C VAL A 103 19.19 16.39 -12.38
N ARG A 104 19.61 16.78 -11.17
CA ARG A 104 19.20 16.14 -9.92
C ARG A 104 17.74 16.48 -9.61
N SER A 105 16.93 15.47 -9.33
CA SER A 105 15.50 15.64 -8.99
C SER A 105 15.24 16.11 -7.55
N GLY A 106 16.27 16.12 -6.70
CA GLY A 106 16.21 16.54 -5.31
C GLY A 106 17.60 16.81 -4.74
N SER A 107 17.66 17.44 -3.57
CA SER A 107 18.90 17.73 -2.85
C SER A 107 19.15 16.66 -1.78
N ILE A 108 20.41 16.31 -1.55
CA ILE A 108 20.81 15.29 -0.58
C ILE A 108 21.81 15.90 0.41
N ARG A 109 21.54 15.73 1.71
CA ARG A 109 22.40 16.22 2.79
C ARG A 109 22.78 15.13 3.77
N ALA A 110 24.02 15.11 4.23
CA ALA A 110 24.48 14.20 5.27
C ALA A 110 23.95 14.61 6.65
N VAL A 111 23.37 13.67 7.39
CA VAL A 111 22.87 13.87 8.77
C VAL A 111 23.98 13.67 9.79
N GLY A 112 25.08 13.03 9.42
CA GLY A 112 26.25 12.76 10.24
C GLY A 112 27.41 12.34 9.35
N SER A 113 28.46 11.76 9.93
CA SER A 113 29.53 11.17 9.10
C SER A 113 28.96 10.03 8.24
N CYS A 114 29.06 10.19 6.93
CA CYS A 114 28.55 9.23 5.96
C CYS A 114 29.66 8.74 5.06
N ARG A 115 29.62 7.45 4.72
CA ARG A 115 30.51 6.81 3.74
C ARG A 115 29.67 6.39 2.55
N LEU A 116 30.07 6.76 1.34
CA LEU A 116 29.37 6.48 0.11
C LEU A 116 30.31 5.86 -0.92
N ILE A 117 29.76 5.05 -1.81
CA ILE A 117 30.44 4.59 -3.01
C ILE A 117 29.76 5.28 -4.20
N GLY A 118 30.48 6.10 -4.96
CA GLY A 118 29.95 6.73 -6.16
C GLY A 118 30.49 6.11 -7.45
N LEU A 119 29.62 6.12 -8.45
CA LEU A 119 29.87 5.58 -9.78
C LEU A 119 29.45 6.58 -10.84
N GLY A 120 30.37 6.88 -11.75
CA GLY A 120 30.11 7.74 -12.91
C GLY A 120 29.12 7.10 -13.88
N TYR A 121 28.18 7.89 -14.41
CA TYR A 121 27.21 7.41 -15.40
C TYR A 121 27.87 6.85 -16.67
N SER A 122 29.01 7.41 -17.07
CA SER A 122 29.82 6.89 -18.19
C SER A 122 30.33 5.49 -17.92
N ASP A 123 30.78 5.22 -16.70
CA ASP A 123 31.33 3.92 -16.32
C ASP A 123 30.22 2.89 -16.22
N VAL A 124 29.09 3.23 -15.59
CA VAL A 124 27.91 2.36 -15.53
C VAL A 124 27.43 1.97 -16.92
N ARG A 125 27.30 2.93 -17.85
CA ARG A 125 26.82 2.66 -19.22
C ARG A 125 27.82 1.90 -20.10
N ARG A 126 29.12 2.08 -19.86
CA ARG A 126 30.17 1.35 -20.58
C ARG A 126 30.28 -0.08 -20.09
N LEU A 127 30.17 -0.30 -18.78
CA LEU A 127 30.44 -1.57 -18.12
C LEU A 127 29.21 -2.48 -18.03
N LEU A 128 28.00 -1.91 -18.08
CA LEU A 128 26.76 -2.68 -18.07
C LEU A 128 26.10 -2.68 -19.45
N THR A 129 25.73 -3.87 -19.93
CA THR A 129 24.88 -4.00 -21.12
C THR A 129 23.49 -3.45 -20.81
N ARG A 130 22.77 -2.96 -21.84
CA ARG A 130 21.41 -2.41 -21.68
C ARG A 130 20.45 -3.35 -20.94
N ARG A 131 20.52 -4.66 -21.20
CA ARG A 131 19.69 -5.67 -20.49
C ARG A 131 20.00 -5.79 -19.00
N VAL A 132 21.28 -5.72 -18.63
CA VAL A 132 21.71 -5.77 -17.23
C VAL A 132 21.39 -4.44 -16.54
N PHE A 133 21.53 -3.32 -17.24
CA PHE A 133 21.16 -2.00 -16.77
C PHE A 133 19.66 -1.88 -16.46
N ASP A 134 18.81 -2.34 -17.38
CA ASP A 134 17.37 -2.42 -17.16
C ASP A 134 17.11 -3.31 -15.92
N ALA A 135 17.60 -4.56 -15.89
CA ALA A 135 17.36 -5.47 -14.76
C ALA A 135 17.86 -5.01 -13.36
N LEU A 136 18.83 -4.10 -13.26
CA LEU A 136 19.38 -3.62 -11.97
C LEU A 136 18.64 -2.42 -11.39
N LEU A 137 18.19 -1.50 -12.25
CA LEU A 137 17.55 -0.26 -11.81
C LEU A 137 16.02 -0.34 -11.89
N THR A 138 15.50 -1.28 -12.66
CA THR A 138 14.08 -1.62 -12.75
C THR A 138 13.47 -2.07 -11.41
N PRO A 139 14.10 -2.88 -10.53
CA PRO A 139 13.46 -3.27 -9.28
C PRO A 139 13.42 -2.16 -8.21
N VAL A 140 14.22 -1.09 -8.34
CA VAL A 140 14.14 0.13 -7.52
C VAL A 140 12.89 0.93 -7.85
N THR A 141 12.53 0.95 -9.14
CA THR A 141 11.40 1.69 -9.67
C THR A 141 10.12 0.85 -9.66
N GLU A 142 10.18 -0.48 -9.80
CA GLU A 142 9.00 -1.34 -9.94
C GLU A 142 8.12 -1.42 -8.69
N ARG A 143 8.59 -1.63 -7.45
CA ARG A 143 7.60 -1.80 -6.35
C ARG A 143 6.84 -0.52 -6.00
N HIS A 144 7.55 0.61 -6.01
CA HIS A 144 7.00 1.91 -5.62
C HIS A 144 6.34 2.65 -6.79
N LEU A 145 6.93 2.61 -8.00
CA LEU A 145 6.33 3.20 -9.19
C LEU A 145 5.37 2.26 -9.92
N ALA A 146 5.40 0.92 -9.78
CA ALA A 146 4.38 0.09 -10.44
C ALA A 146 3.00 0.27 -9.79
N ARG A 147 2.92 0.51 -8.48
CA ARG A 147 1.63 0.90 -7.84
C ARG A 147 1.17 2.27 -8.30
N LEU A 148 2.11 3.22 -8.35
CA LEU A 148 1.86 4.55 -8.87
C LEU A 148 1.40 4.47 -10.34
N GLU A 149 2.05 3.65 -11.16
CA GLU A 149 1.73 3.40 -12.56
C GLU A 149 0.38 2.72 -12.70
N LEU A 150 0.10 1.66 -11.94
CA LEU A 150 -1.18 0.96 -11.98
C LEU A 150 -2.33 1.92 -11.68
N GLY A 151 -2.18 2.73 -10.63
CA GLY A 151 -3.21 3.64 -10.21
C GLY A 151 -3.36 4.86 -11.11
N LEU A 152 -2.25 5.46 -11.52
CA LEU A 152 -2.26 6.56 -12.47
C LEU A 152 -2.62 6.11 -13.89
N ALA A 153 -2.41 4.85 -14.26
CA ALA A 153 -2.87 4.30 -15.53
C ALA A 153 -4.40 4.25 -15.60
N THR A 154 -5.09 4.11 -14.46
CA THR A 154 -6.56 4.25 -14.42
C THR A 154 -7.02 5.67 -14.78
N LEU A 155 -6.18 6.69 -14.56
CA LEU A 155 -6.43 8.07 -14.95
C LEU A 155 -5.94 8.34 -16.38
N PHE A 156 -4.65 8.13 -16.62
CA PHE A 156 -3.92 8.64 -17.77
C PHE A 156 -3.61 7.59 -18.85
N GLY A 157 -3.84 6.30 -18.58
CA GLY A 157 -3.32 5.21 -19.41
C GLY A 157 -1.81 5.02 -19.22
N THR A 158 -1.13 4.45 -20.21
CA THR A 158 0.32 4.22 -20.13
C THR A 158 1.10 5.52 -19.97
N LEU A 159 1.91 5.62 -18.92
CA LEU A 159 2.73 6.78 -18.61
C LEU A 159 4.21 6.49 -18.86
N PRO A 160 4.98 7.47 -19.38
CA PRO A 160 6.43 7.32 -19.44
C PRO A 160 7.03 7.36 -18.04
N LEU A 161 8.08 6.57 -17.80
CA LEU A 161 8.78 6.48 -16.51
C LEU A 161 9.24 7.85 -15.98
N SER A 162 9.63 8.76 -16.87
CA SER A 162 9.98 10.15 -16.53
C SER A 162 8.86 10.89 -15.80
N MET A 163 7.62 10.67 -16.24
CA MET A 163 6.45 11.30 -15.66
C MET A 163 6.05 10.62 -14.34
N LEU A 164 6.18 9.30 -14.24
CA LEU A 164 5.95 8.57 -12.97
C LEU A 164 6.89 9.08 -11.86
N VAL A 165 8.17 9.28 -12.19
CA VAL A 165 9.16 9.83 -11.25
C VAL A 165 8.84 11.28 -10.86
N GLU A 166 8.44 12.12 -11.83
CA GLU A 166 8.06 13.50 -11.56
C GLU A 166 6.82 13.59 -10.67
N ILE A 167 5.81 12.75 -10.93
CA ILE A 167 4.59 12.66 -10.13
C ILE A 167 4.90 12.17 -8.72
N ASP A 168 5.67 11.09 -8.58
CA ASP A 168 6.02 10.54 -7.28
C ASP A 168 6.76 11.56 -6.40
N GLY A 169 7.71 12.31 -6.96
CA GLY A 169 8.42 13.37 -6.23
C GLY A 169 7.53 14.56 -5.85
N ALA A 170 6.44 14.78 -6.58
CA ALA A 170 5.50 15.86 -6.32
C ALA A 170 4.38 15.47 -5.33
N MET A 171 4.21 14.17 -5.06
CA MET A 171 3.15 13.67 -4.21
C MET A 171 3.39 13.96 -2.72
N ILE A 172 2.30 14.30 -2.02
CA ILE A 172 2.22 14.40 -0.57
C ILE A 172 1.55 13.16 0.00
N GLN A 173 1.94 12.74 1.20
CA GLN A 173 1.34 11.59 1.88
C GLN A 173 0.29 12.07 2.89
N ARG A 174 -0.76 11.27 3.07
CA ARG A 174 -1.77 11.45 4.11
C ARG A 174 -2.20 10.08 4.64
N HIS A 175 -2.27 9.96 5.96
CA HIS A 175 -2.88 8.82 6.64
C HIS A 175 -4.23 9.26 7.20
N LEU A 176 -5.25 8.43 7.04
CA LEU A 176 -6.57 8.59 7.62
C LEU A 176 -6.85 7.40 8.52
N GLN A 177 -7.35 7.66 9.73
CA GLN A 177 -7.90 6.60 10.56
C GLN A 177 -9.27 6.16 10.04
N ALA A 178 -9.69 4.93 10.32
CA ALA A 178 -11.06 4.49 10.06
C ALA A 178 -12.09 5.50 10.61
N GLY A 179 -13.08 5.86 9.78
CA GLY A 179 -14.08 6.88 10.08
C GLY A 179 -13.62 8.34 9.86
N GLU A 180 -12.35 8.60 9.53
CA GLU A 180 -11.88 9.97 9.26
C GLU A 180 -12.30 10.45 7.86
N VAL A 181 -12.79 11.69 7.78
CA VAL A 181 -13.26 12.31 6.54
C VAL A 181 -12.08 12.86 5.74
N LEU A 182 -11.93 12.40 4.50
CA LEU A 182 -10.91 12.91 3.57
C LEU A 182 -11.25 14.32 3.10
N PHE A 183 -12.49 14.50 2.61
CA PHE A 183 -13.07 15.81 2.26
C PHE A 183 -14.60 15.77 2.29
N ASN A 184 -15.21 16.93 2.51
CA ASN A 184 -16.66 17.13 2.52
C ASN A 184 -17.16 17.69 1.18
N PRO A 185 -18.47 17.60 0.90
CA PRO A 185 -19.08 18.32 -0.22
C PRO A 185 -18.82 19.83 -0.11
N ASN A 186 -18.74 20.51 -1.25
CA ASN A 186 -18.54 21.96 -1.37
C ASN A 186 -17.20 22.49 -0.82
N GLU A 187 -16.27 21.59 -0.47
CA GLU A 187 -14.95 21.99 0.01
C GLU A 187 -14.07 22.53 -1.13
N THR A 188 -13.36 23.62 -0.86
CA THR A 188 -12.59 24.38 -1.87
C THR A 188 -11.13 23.93 -2.00
N LEU A 189 -10.59 23.21 -1.02
CA LEU A 189 -9.25 22.64 -1.08
C LEU A 189 -9.25 21.41 -1.98
N ARG A 190 -8.59 21.53 -3.13
CA ARG A 190 -8.61 20.53 -4.18
C ARG A 190 -7.28 19.80 -4.28
N HIS A 191 -7.36 18.49 -4.04
CA HIS A 191 -6.29 17.52 -4.19
C HIS A 191 -6.82 16.32 -4.98
N VAL A 192 -5.94 15.72 -5.78
CA VAL A 192 -6.17 14.38 -6.35
C VAL A 192 -5.40 13.40 -5.48
N TRP A 193 -6.08 12.44 -4.87
CA TRP A 193 -5.44 11.40 -4.08
C TRP A 193 -5.46 10.08 -4.82
N LEU A 194 -4.46 9.26 -4.58
CA LEU A 194 -4.37 7.86 -4.94
C LEU A 194 -4.37 7.06 -3.64
N VAL A 195 -5.22 6.04 -3.56
CA VAL A 195 -5.22 5.11 -2.43
C VAL A 195 -4.06 4.15 -2.60
N ASP A 196 -3.08 4.20 -1.71
CA ASP A 196 -1.99 3.22 -1.69
C ASP A 196 -2.42 1.94 -0.97
N GLU A 197 -3.07 2.11 0.17
CA GLU A 197 -3.57 1.06 1.07
C GLU A 197 -4.84 1.55 1.76
N GLY A 198 -5.73 0.63 2.16
CA GLY A 198 -6.96 0.96 2.86
C GLY A 198 -8.20 0.96 1.97
N ARG A 199 -9.25 1.65 2.40
CA ARG A 199 -10.53 1.72 1.68
C ARG A 199 -11.29 2.98 2.07
N LEU A 200 -11.82 3.67 1.06
CA LEU A 200 -12.70 4.82 1.24
C LEU A 200 -14.12 4.49 0.76
N GLU A 201 -15.10 5.17 1.33
CA GLU A 201 -16.48 5.20 0.84
C GLU A 201 -16.85 6.61 0.36
N VAL A 202 -17.72 6.66 -0.65
CA VAL A 202 -18.31 7.89 -1.16
C VAL A 202 -19.76 7.95 -0.69
N LEU A 203 -20.08 8.97 0.10
CA LEU A 203 -21.39 9.20 0.68
C LEU A 203 -22.06 10.42 0.03
N VAL A 204 -23.30 10.25 -0.42
CA VAL A 204 -24.12 11.34 -0.95
C VAL A 204 -25.37 11.44 -0.09
N GLU A 205 -25.70 12.66 0.32
CA GLU A 205 -26.96 12.91 1.02
C GLU A 205 -28.14 12.86 0.05
N ARG A 206 -29.09 11.96 0.32
CA ARG A 206 -30.36 11.85 -0.41
C ARG A 206 -31.48 11.73 0.63
N ASP A 207 -32.51 12.56 0.49
CA ASP A 207 -33.66 12.59 1.41
C ASP A 207 -33.27 12.72 2.90
N GLY A 208 -32.18 13.44 3.19
CA GLY A 208 -31.66 13.64 4.55
C GLY A 208 -30.92 12.45 5.15
N GLN A 209 -30.62 11.41 4.35
CA GLN A 209 -29.81 10.27 4.75
C GLN A 209 -28.53 10.17 3.90
N LEU A 210 -27.40 9.87 4.55
CA LEU A 210 -26.16 9.56 3.86
C LEU A 210 -26.27 8.16 3.24
N GLN A 211 -26.21 8.10 1.91
CA GLN A 211 -26.20 6.85 1.16
C GLN A 211 -24.81 6.61 0.56
N ARG A 212 -24.26 5.42 0.78
CA ARG A 212 -23.04 4.97 0.11
C ARG A 212 -23.33 4.72 -1.37
N VAL A 213 -22.66 5.46 -2.24
CA VAL A 213 -22.85 5.40 -3.70
C VAL A 213 -21.67 4.77 -4.43
N ALA A 214 -20.49 4.73 -3.79
CA ALA A 214 -19.31 4.07 -4.33
C ALA A 214 -18.33 3.73 -3.20
N GLU A 215 -17.41 2.81 -3.49
CA GLU A 215 -16.21 2.54 -2.71
C GLU A 215 -14.98 2.78 -3.56
N ILE A 216 -13.87 3.12 -2.89
CA ILE A 216 -12.58 3.40 -3.53
C ILE A 216 -11.50 2.60 -2.80
N GLY A 217 -10.89 1.67 -3.53
CA GLY A 217 -9.85 0.77 -3.01
C GLY A 217 -8.43 1.13 -3.48
N PRO A 218 -7.42 0.33 -3.09
CA PRO A 218 -6.03 0.52 -3.48
C PRO A 218 -5.84 0.65 -5.00
N GLY A 219 -4.94 1.55 -5.40
CA GLY A 219 -4.69 1.89 -6.80
C GLY A 219 -5.76 2.77 -7.43
N GLN A 220 -6.86 3.12 -6.75
CA GLN A 220 -7.87 3.99 -7.35
C GLN A 220 -7.67 5.46 -6.98
N PRO A 221 -7.91 6.38 -7.94
CA PRO A 221 -7.85 7.81 -7.70
C PRO A 221 -9.15 8.32 -7.05
N VAL A 222 -9.05 9.40 -6.28
CA VAL A 222 -10.19 10.10 -5.69
C VAL A 222 -10.00 11.61 -5.72
N GLY A 223 -11.08 12.31 -6.08
CA GLY A 223 -11.11 13.77 -6.09
C GLY A 223 -10.58 14.41 -7.38
N GLU A 224 -10.28 13.62 -8.40
CA GLU A 224 -9.83 14.05 -9.72
C GLU A 224 -10.87 14.92 -10.43
N LEU A 225 -12.16 14.59 -10.28
CA LEU A 225 -13.24 15.28 -11.01
C LEU A 225 -13.35 16.76 -10.62
N ALA A 226 -13.29 17.07 -9.33
CA ALA A 226 -13.37 18.46 -8.84
C ALA A 226 -12.21 19.33 -9.35
N VAL A 227 -11.01 18.74 -9.48
CA VAL A 227 -9.86 19.42 -10.07
C VAL A 227 -10.09 19.65 -11.56
N LEU A 228 -10.52 18.62 -12.29
CA LEU A 228 -10.67 18.66 -13.75
C LEU A 228 -11.77 19.59 -14.25
N ILE A 229 -12.92 19.60 -13.58
CA ILE A 229 -14.05 20.47 -13.97
C ILE A 229 -13.92 21.88 -13.39
N GLY A 230 -12.86 22.13 -12.60
CA GLY A 230 -12.68 23.39 -11.89
C GLY A 230 -13.77 23.67 -10.84
N GLY A 231 -14.52 22.65 -10.43
CA GLY A 231 -15.69 22.76 -9.54
C GLY A 231 -15.39 22.38 -8.10
N GLU A 232 -16.45 22.27 -7.31
CA GLU A 232 -16.42 21.88 -5.91
C GLU A 232 -16.49 20.35 -5.72
N ARG A 233 -16.23 19.87 -4.50
CA ARG A 233 -16.45 18.45 -4.15
C ARG A 233 -17.94 18.12 -4.22
N SER A 234 -18.28 17.05 -4.93
CA SER A 234 -19.66 16.63 -5.16
C SER A 234 -20.24 15.70 -4.09
N ALA A 235 -19.38 15.12 -3.25
CA ALA A 235 -19.77 14.09 -2.27
C ALA A 235 -18.80 14.12 -1.09
N MET A 236 -19.26 13.54 0.03
CA MET A 236 -18.42 13.27 1.19
C MET A 236 -17.60 12.01 0.91
N VAL A 237 -16.32 12.03 1.29
CA VAL A 237 -15.44 10.85 1.20
C VAL A 237 -14.82 10.61 2.56
N ARG A 238 -14.89 9.36 3.04
CA ARG A 238 -14.42 8.96 4.37
C ARG A 238 -13.72 7.61 4.31
N ALA A 239 -12.76 7.41 5.20
CA ALA A 239 -12.08 6.13 5.37
C ALA A 239 -13.00 5.10 6.03
N VAL A 240 -13.13 3.92 5.41
CA VAL A 240 -13.82 2.75 5.98
C VAL A 240 -12.90 2.01 6.95
N ARG A 241 -11.61 1.94 6.60
CA ARG A 241 -10.51 1.42 7.41
C ARG A 241 -9.32 2.37 7.34
N ASP A 242 -8.29 2.16 8.17
CA ASP A 242 -7.06 2.93 8.10
C ASP A 242 -6.54 2.98 6.66
N THR A 243 -6.33 4.19 6.15
CA THR A 243 -6.10 4.43 4.72
C THR A 243 -4.88 5.32 4.52
N TRP A 244 -3.95 4.84 3.70
CA TRP A 244 -2.76 5.57 3.27
C TRP A 244 -2.96 6.11 1.85
N LEU A 245 -2.73 7.40 1.71
CA LEU A 245 -2.94 8.15 0.49
C LEU A 245 -1.66 8.84 0.05
N ARG A 246 -1.45 8.87 -1.26
CA ARG A 246 -0.53 9.81 -1.91
C ARG A 246 -1.30 10.72 -2.83
N GLY A 247 -1.06 12.02 -2.79
CA GLY A 247 -1.85 12.97 -3.56
C GLY A 247 -1.07 14.14 -4.11
N LEU A 248 -1.68 14.81 -5.07
CA LEU A 248 -1.20 16.04 -5.67
C LEU A 248 -2.16 17.16 -5.35
N THR A 249 -1.64 18.36 -5.07
CA THR A 249 -2.47 19.56 -5.04
C THR A 249 -3.02 19.85 -6.44
N ALA A 250 -4.17 20.51 -6.54
CA ALA A 250 -4.72 20.90 -7.84
C ALA A 250 -3.73 21.69 -8.71
N PRO A 251 -3.01 22.72 -8.20
CA PRO A 251 -2.00 23.42 -8.99
C PRO A 251 -0.88 22.50 -9.51
N THR A 252 -0.40 21.56 -8.68
CA THR A 252 0.62 20.60 -9.07
C THR A 252 0.10 19.66 -10.17
N PHE A 253 -1.12 19.15 -10.01
CA PHE A 253 -1.77 18.27 -10.98
C PHE A 253 -2.00 18.97 -12.33
N GLU A 254 -2.49 20.22 -12.31
CA GLU A 254 -2.69 21.05 -13.50
C GLU A 254 -1.36 21.37 -14.19
N ALA A 255 -0.32 21.72 -13.45
CA ALA A 255 1.02 21.94 -13.98
C ALA A 255 1.61 20.70 -14.67
N LEU A 256 1.41 19.51 -14.07
CA LEU A 256 1.80 18.24 -14.68
C LEU A 256 1.06 17.99 -15.99
N LEU A 257 -0.26 18.24 -16.03
CA LEU A 257 -1.06 18.10 -17.25
C LEU A 257 -0.61 19.05 -18.37
N MET A 258 -0.22 20.28 -18.04
CA MET A 258 0.31 21.24 -19.01
C MET A 258 1.67 20.84 -19.57
N ARG A 259 2.54 20.25 -18.74
CA ARG A 259 3.87 19.75 -19.15
C ARG A 259 3.78 18.47 -19.98
N HIS A 260 2.72 17.68 -19.79
CA HIS A 260 2.53 16.38 -20.44
C HIS A 260 1.19 16.28 -21.20
N PRO A 261 1.05 16.90 -22.39
CA PRO A 261 -0.19 16.90 -23.16
C PRO A 261 -0.75 15.50 -23.50
N GLY A 262 0.14 14.50 -23.64
CA GLY A 262 -0.25 13.11 -23.86
C GLY A 262 -1.05 12.53 -22.70
N ALA A 263 -0.70 12.87 -21.45
CA ALA A 263 -1.42 12.45 -20.27
C ALA A 263 -2.79 13.13 -20.17
N ALA A 264 -2.88 14.43 -20.48
CA ALA A 264 -4.16 15.14 -20.55
C ALA A 264 -5.13 14.48 -21.53
N LEU A 265 -4.63 14.06 -22.70
CA LEU A 265 -5.42 13.34 -23.70
C LEU A 265 -5.83 11.94 -23.22
N GLY A 266 -4.95 11.23 -22.51
CA GLY A 266 -5.24 9.95 -21.87
C GLY A 266 -6.39 10.07 -20.86
N LEU A 267 -6.32 11.08 -19.99
CA LEU A 267 -7.35 11.38 -19.01
C LEU A 267 -8.70 11.72 -19.63
N ALA A 268 -8.71 12.59 -20.65
CA ALA A 268 -9.92 12.93 -21.39
C ALA A 268 -10.59 11.68 -22.01
N ARG A 269 -9.79 10.75 -22.56
CA ARG A 269 -10.28 9.48 -23.11
C ARG A 269 -10.87 8.57 -22.03
N THR A 270 -10.20 8.44 -20.87
CA THR A 270 -10.70 7.65 -19.74
C THR A 270 -12.05 8.18 -19.26
N LEU A 271 -12.16 9.49 -19.04
CA LEU A 271 -13.41 10.11 -18.59
C LEU A 271 -14.53 9.96 -19.61
N ALA A 272 -14.23 10.16 -20.90
CA ALA A 272 -15.22 9.95 -21.97
C ALA A 272 -15.74 8.50 -22.00
N ARG A 273 -14.86 7.50 -21.80
CA ARG A 273 -15.28 6.09 -21.69
C ARG A 273 -16.18 5.88 -20.47
N ARG A 274 -15.80 6.41 -19.31
CA ARG A 274 -16.60 6.31 -18.07
C ARG A 274 -17.98 6.95 -18.24
N LEU A 275 -18.09 8.09 -18.90
CA LEU A 275 -19.37 8.75 -19.20
C LEU A 275 -20.28 7.89 -20.11
N VAL A 276 -19.70 7.26 -21.14
CA VAL A 276 -20.44 6.35 -22.02
C VAL A 276 -20.91 5.11 -21.26
N GLN A 277 -20.08 4.57 -20.36
CA GLN A 277 -20.41 3.38 -19.55
C GLN A 277 -21.43 3.69 -18.44
N ALA A 278 -21.34 4.85 -17.78
CA ALA A 278 -22.26 5.28 -16.73
C ALA A 278 -23.70 5.45 -17.24
N ASN A 279 -23.88 5.72 -18.53
CA ASN A 279 -25.18 5.77 -19.19
C ASN A 279 -25.75 4.37 -19.57
N GLN A 280 -24.97 3.30 -19.45
CA GLN A 280 -25.36 1.96 -19.91
C GLN A 280 -25.70 0.95 -18.82
N GLN A 281 -25.34 1.20 -17.56
CA GLN A 281 -25.86 0.60 -16.31
C GLN A 281 -24.89 0.99 -15.18
N PRO A 282 -25.31 1.04 -13.90
CA PRO A 282 -24.38 1.25 -12.80
C PRO A 282 -23.41 0.07 -12.77
N VAL A 283 -22.15 0.32 -13.13
CA VAL A 283 -21.07 -0.63 -12.94
C VAL A 283 -20.89 -0.78 -11.44
N VAL A 284 -21.44 -1.85 -10.88
CA VAL A 284 -21.07 -2.31 -9.54
C VAL A 284 -19.63 -2.79 -9.66
N VAL A 285 -18.69 -1.94 -9.26
CA VAL A 285 -17.29 -2.35 -9.14
C VAL A 285 -17.24 -3.26 -7.92
N ASN A 286 -17.29 -4.57 -8.17
CA ASN A 286 -17.07 -5.58 -7.15
C ASN A 286 -15.62 -5.42 -6.69
N HIS A 287 -15.43 -4.82 -5.51
CA HIS A 287 -14.12 -4.81 -4.88
C HIS A 287 -13.95 -6.10 -4.09
N PRO A 288 -12.73 -6.63 -4.01
CA PRO A 288 -12.44 -7.77 -3.15
C PRO A 288 -12.87 -7.44 -1.73
N ARG A 289 -13.64 -8.34 -1.08
CA ARG A 289 -14.00 -8.20 0.33
C ARG A 289 -12.93 -8.84 1.20
N THR A 290 -12.47 -8.12 2.20
CA THR A 290 -11.52 -8.62 3.20
C THR A 290 -12.26 -8.85 4.52
N LEU A 291 -12.32 -10.10 4.98
CA LEU A 291 -12.99 -10.48 6.24
C LEU A 291 -11.95 -10.96 7.27
N ALA A 292 -12.06 -10.47 8.52
CA ALA A 292 -11.28 -11.02 9.63
C ALA A 292 -12.08 -12.11 10.36
N LEU A 293 -11.57 -13.34 10.38
CA LEU A 293 -12.15 -14.44 11.13
C LEU A 293 -11.57 -14.46 12.55
N VAL A 294 -12.40 -14.12 13.52
CA VAL A 294 -12.01 -13.98 14.94
C VAL A 294 -12.65 -15.08 15.77
N PRO A 295 -11.89 -15.83 16.58
CA PRO A 295 -12.48 -16.87 17.41
C PRO A 295 -13.17 -16.21 18.62
N ALA A 296 -14.45 -16.50 18.83
CA ALA A 296 -15.21 -16.01 19.98
C ALA A 296 -14.88 -16.79 21.28
N GLN A 297 -14.11 -17.87 21.16
CA GLN A 297 -13.68 -18.71 22.28
C GLN A 297 -12.38 -19.48 21.97
N PRO A 298 -11.64 -19.93 23.00
CA PRO A 298 -10.48 -20.78 22.81
C PRO A 298 -10.83 -22.11 22.12
N GLY A 299 -9.92 -22.61 21.28
CA GLY A 299 -10.05 -23.92 20.65
C GLY A 299 -10.85 -23.97 19.34
N VAL A 300 -11.35 -22.83 18.84
CA VAL A 300 -12.00 -22.75 17.53
C VAL A 300 -10.99 -22.95 16.41
N ASP A 301 -11.26 -23.91 15.52
CA ASP A 301 -10.45 -24.17 14.33
C ASP A 301 -10.85 -23.25 13.16
N LEU A 302 -10.25 -22.06 13.13
CA LEU A 302 -10.49 -21.07 12.07
C LEU A 302 -9.98 -21.53 10.71
N ARG A 303 -8.87 -22.28 10.66
CA ARG A 303 -8.29 -22.71 9.38
C ARG A 303 -9.15 -23.82 8.75
N GLY A 304 -9.61 -24.77 9.54
CA GLY A 304 -10.58 -25.78 9.09
C GLY A 304 -11.90 -25.15 8.66
N PHE A 305 -12.42 -24.18 9.42
CA PHE A 305 -13.61 -23.42 9.04
C PHE A 305 -13.43 -22.66 7.72
N ALA A 306 -12.34 -21.92 7.56
CA ALA A 306 -12.06 -21.17 6.34
C ALA A 306 -11.93 -22.10 5.13
N GLY A 307 -11.24 -23.24 5.28
CA GLY A 307 -11.16 -24.26 4.22
C GLY A 307 -12.53 -24.79 3.80
N ALA A 308 -13.38 -25.16 4.77
CA ALA A 308 -14.74 -25.63 4.50
C ALA A 308 -15.62 -24.57 3.81
N LEU A 309 -15.44 -23.30 4.15
CA LEU A 309 -16.13 -22.18 3.51
C LEU A 309 -15.66 -21.98 2.06
N VAL A 310 -14.34 -21.89 1.83
CA VAL A 310 -13.77 -21.68 0.50
C VAL A 310 -14.14 -22.82 -0.45
N GLU A 311 -14.19 -24.07 0.02
CA GLU A 311 -14.62 -25.22 -0.79
C GLU A 311 -16.06 -25.11 -1.33
N GLN A 312 -16.92 -24.28 -0.73
CA GLN A 312 -18.30 -24.05 -1.20
C GLN A 312 -18.47 -22.76 -1.99
N LEU A 313 -17.44 -21.91 -2.08
CA LEU A 313 -17.46 -20.67 -2.85
C LEU A 313 -17.07 -20.95 -4.30
N SER A 314 -17.69 -20.20 -5.22
CA SER A 314 -17.31 -20.22 -6.64
C SER A 314 -16.29 -19.14 -6.99
N SER A 315 -16.03 -18.22 -6.06
CA SER A 315 -15.08 -17.12 -6.17
C SER A 315 -13.68 -17.56 -5.72
N ASP A 316 -12.66 -16.89 -6.24
CA ASP A 316 -11.28 -17.10 -5.79
C ASP A 316 -11.05 -16.38 -4.45
N VAL A 317 -10.76 -17.14 -3.39
CA VAL A 317 -10.64 -16.60 -2.02
C VAL A 317 -9.30 -16.99 -1.40
N ALA A 318 -8.50 -15.99 -1.04
CA ALA A 318 -7.27 -16.20 -0.29
C ALA A 318 -7.55 -16.42 1.20
N VAL A 319 -6.88 -17.40 1.81
CA VAL A 319 -6.89 -17.62 3.25
C VAL A 319 -5.51 -17.32 3.81
N LEU A 320 -5.41 -16.24 4.58
CA LEU A 320 -4.16 -15.63 4.98
C LEU A 320 -4.04 -15.62 6.51
N GLY A 321 -2.85 -15.96 7.03
CA GLY A 321 -2.57 -15.99 8.46
C GLY A 321 -1.17 -15.48 8.78
N ALA A 322 -0.86 -15.34 10.07
CA ALA A 322 0.44 -14.80 10.53
C ALA A 322 1.65 -15.59 9.99
N GLN A 323 1.52 -16.91 9.82
CA GLN A 323 2.57 -17.75 9.24
C GLN A 323 2.83 -17.44 7.77
N GLN A 324 1.78 -17.21 6.97
CA GLN A 324 1.91 -16.80 5.58
C GLN A 324 2.57 -15.43 5.48
N PHE A 325 2.11 -14.45 6.27
CA PHE A 325 2.73 -13.11 6.29
C PHE A 325 4.22 -13.16 6.66
N ALA A 326 4.59 -13.93 7.68
CA ALA A 326 5.99 -14.08 8.09
C ALA A 326 6.88 -14.73 7.01
N ALA A 327 6.31 -15.59 6.16
CA ALA A 327 7.01 -16.21 5.05
C ALA A 327 7.18 -15.25 3.85
N ASP A 328 6.12 -14.50 3.52
CA ASP A 328 6.08 -13.64 2.33
C ASP A 328 6.77 -12.27 2.56
N ALA A 329 6.79 -11.80 3.81
CA ALA A 329 7.37 -10.51 4.21
C ALA A 329 8.45 -10.66 5.30
N PRO A 330 9.60 -11.32 5.01
CA PRO A 330 10.64 -11.54 5.99
C PRO A 330 11.21 -10.21 6.53
N GLY A 331 11.34 -10.10 7.86
CA GLY A 331 11.92 -8.94 8.53
C GLY A 331 10.91 -7.89 9.03
N ALA A 332 9.60 -8.18 9.02
CA ALA A 332 8.61 -7.47 9.82
C ALA A 332 8.58 -8.09 11.23
N VAL A 333 9.47 -7.62 12.13
CA VAL A 333 9.72 -8.25 13.44
C VAL A 333 8.59 -7.98 14.44
N SER A 334 7.89 -6.85 14.33
CA SER A 334 6.62 -6.59 15.03
C SER A 334 5.74 -5.64 14.22
N LEU A 335 4.42 -5.88 14.21
CA LEU A 335 3.42 -5.00 13.58
C LEU A 335 3.06 -3.78 14.43
N ASP A 336 3.82 -3.51 15.49
CA ASP A 336 3.65 -2.33 16.34
C ASP A 336 4.33 -1.06 15.77
N ASP A 337 5.17 -1.20 14.73
CA ASP A 337 5.90 -0.10 14.11
C ASP A 337 5.30 0.27 12.73
N ASP A 338 5.22 1.57 12.40
CA ASP A 338 4.71 2.09 11.11
C ASP A 338 5.26 1.36 9.85
N PRO A 339 6.57 1.05 9.73
CA PRO A 339 7.10 0.37 8.55
C PRO A 339 6.67 -1.10 8.42
N ALA A 340 6.26 -1.74 9.52
CA ALA A 340 5.76 -3.11 9.50
C ALA A 340 4.26 -3.14 9.17
N LEU A 341 3.49 -2.19 9.72
CA LEU A 341 2.09 -1.97 9.34
C LEU A 341 1.94 -1.69 7.85
N ARG A 342 2.80 -0.84 7.29
CA ARG A 342 2.84 -0.60 5.85
C ARG A 342 3.16 -1.86 5.05
N ARG A 343 4.13 -2.67 5.49
CA ARG A 343 4.44 -3.96 4.82
C ARG A 343 3.27 -4.93 4.87
N PHE A 344 2.51 -4.95 5.95
CA PHE A 344 1.27 -5.71 6.05
C PHE A 344 0.21 -5.20 5.08
N GLY A 345 -0.03 -3.89 5.02
CA GLY A 345 -0.96 -3.31 4.05
C GLY A 345 -0.52 -3.54 2.60
N GLU A 346 0.78 -3.49 2.32
CA GLU A 346 1.35 -3.85 1.03
C GLU A 346 1.06 -5.30 0.65
N TRP A 347 1.32 -6.24 1.56
CA TRP A 347 1.06 -7.66 1.37
C TRP A 347 -0.42 -7.97 1.19
N LEU A 348 -1.29 -7.38 2.00
CA LEU A 348 -2.75 -7.54 1.89
C LEU A 348 -3.28 -6.97 0.57
N SER A 349 -2.83 -5.79 0.16
CA SER A 349 -3.26 -5.18 -1.11
C SER A 349 -2.86 -6.04 -2.32
N ALA A 350 -1.76 -6.77 -2.24
CA ALA A 350 -1.37 -7.72 -3.30
C ALA A 350 -2.35 -8.89 -3.38
N ALA A 351 -2.75 -9.46 -2.23
CA ALA A 351 -3.77 -10.50 -2.18
C ALA A 351 -5.15 -9.99 -2.65
N GLU A 352 -5.56 -8.79 -2.25
CA GLU A 352 -6.80 -8.15 -2.73
C GLU A 352 -6.75 -7.96 -4.26
N ALA A 353 -5.59 -7.70 -4.86
CA ALA A 353 -5.48 -7.53 -6.31
C ALA A 353 -5.59 -8.86 -7.11
N GLU A 354 -5.24 -9.99 -6.49
CA GLU A 354 -5.18 -11.30 -7.14
C GLU A 354 -6.44 -12.15 -6.92
N HIS A 355 -7.20 -11.91 -5.85
CA HIS A 355 -8.34 -12.73 -5.44
C HIS A 355 -9.65 -11.93 -5.38
N ASP A 356 -10.78 -12.61 -5.53
CA ASP A 356 -12.12 -12.00 -5.40
C ASP A 356 -12.48 -11.66 -3.94
N ALA A 357 -11.82 -12.32 -2.97
CA ALA A 357 -11.95 -12.02 -1.55
C ALA A 357 -10.75 -12.53 -0.75
N VAL A 358 -10.60 -11.99 0.47
CA VAL A 358 -9.53 -12.37 1.40
C VAL A 358 -10.13 -12.70 2.78
N LEU A 359 -9.70 -13.83 3.36
CA LEU A 359 -10.01 -14.24 4.73
C LEU A 359 -8.74 -14.14 5.59
N LEU A 360 -8.73 -13.23 6.56
CA LEU A 360 -7.64 -13.08 7.54
C LEU A 360 -7.93 -13.95 8.78
N LEU A 361 -7.02 -14.88 9.09
CA LEU A 361 -7.10 -15.72 10.28
C LEU A 361 -6.37 -15.04 11.45
N VAL A 362 -7.09 -14.71 12.53
CA VAL A 362 -6.47 -14.13 13.73
C VAL A 362 -6.19 -15.17 14.83
N ALA A 363 -5.20 -14.89 15.68
CA ALA A 363 -4.70 -15.83 16.67
C ALA A 363 -5.54 -15.91 17.97
N GLY A 364 -6.62 -15.12 18.07
CA GLY A 364 -7.53 -15.10 19.21
C GLY A 364 -7.06 -14.35 20.46
N GLN A 365 -5.83 -13.81 20.44
CA GLN A 365 -5.31 -12.87 21.44
C GLN A 365 -5.24 -11.46 20.84
N LEU A 366 -5.36 -10.41 21.66
CA LEU A 366 -5.24 -9.03 21.18
C LEU A 366 -3.76 -8.62 21.02
N ASP A 367 -3.11 -9.20 20.01
CA ASP A 367 -1.75 -8.90 19.60
C ASP A 367 -1.68 -7.96 18.38
N ALA A 368 -0.47 -7.59 17.97
CA ALA A 368 -0.24 -6.69 16.85
C ALA A 368 -0.83 -7.23 15.53
N TRP A 369 -0.74 -8.55 15.31
CA TRP A 369 -1.35 -9.23 14.16
C TRP A 369 -2.87 -9.09 14.14
N THR A 370 -3.51 -9.35 15.28
CA THR A 370 -4.96 -9.28 15.41
C THR A 370 -5.46 -7.86 15.23
N ARG A 371 -4.79 -6.85 15.80
CA ARG A 371 -5.12 -5.44 15.56
C ARG A 371 -5.01 -5.06 14.08
N ALA A 372 -3.92 -5.47 13.41
CA ALA A 372 -3.73 -5.20 11.99
C ALA A 372 -4.82 -5.86 11.13
N CYS A 373 -5.18 -7.12 11.42
CA CYS A 373 -6.22 -7.82 10.68
C CYS A 373 -7.61 -7.22 10.89
N VAL A 374 -7.96 -6.89 12.14
CA VAL A 374 -9.25 -6.27 12.46
C VAL A 374 -9.35 -4.89 11.83
N SER A 375 -8.29 -4.08 11.91
CA SER A 375 -8.26 -2.75 11.28
C SER A 375 -8.36 -2.81 9.76
N ALA A 376 -7.69 -3.78 9.14
CA ALA A 376 -7.69 -3.90 7.69
C ALA A 376 -8.91 -4.62 7.10
N ALA A 377 -9.78 -5.21 7.92
CA ALA A 377 -10.96 -5.92 7.44
C ALA A 377 -12.11 -4.97 7.13
N ASP A 378 -12.84 -5.27 6.06
CA ASP A 378 -14.12 -4.62 5.74
C ASP A 378 -15.22 -5.05 6.72
N GLU A 379 -15.08 -6.26 7.28
CA GLU A 379 -16.03 -6.84 8.22
C GLU A 379 -15.37 -7.90 9.11
N VAL A 380 -15.78 -7.95 10.36
CA VAL A 380 -15.29 -8.91 11.36
C VAL A 380 -16.33 -10.02 11.54
N VAL A 381 -15.88 -11.27 11.40
CA VAL A 381 -16.73 -12.46 11.55
C VAL A 381 -16.24 -13.25 12.75
N LEU A 382 -17.02 -13.19 13.83
CA LEU A 382 -16.82 -14.00 15.03
C LEU A 382 -17.22 -15.44 14.75
N ILE A 383 -16.34 -16.39 15.05
CA ILE A 383 -16.59 -17.82 14.90
C ILE A 383 -16.67 -18.46 16.29
N ALA A 384 -17.78 -19.12 16.57
CA ALA A 384 -18.02 -19.81 17.84
C ALA A 384 -18.49 -21.25 17.57
N ASP A 385 -18.23 -22.17 18.50
CA ASP A 385 -18.95 -23.44 18.52
C ASP A 385 -20.23 -23.30 19.35
N SER A 386 -21.29 -23.98 18.93
CA SER A 386 -22.55 -24.00 19.66
C SER A 386 -22.35 -24.63 21.05
N GLY A 387 -22.74 -23.92 22.09
CA GLY A 387 -22.57 -24.37 23.47
C GLY A 387 -22.76 -23.22 24.47
N ASP A 388 -22.11 -23.34 25.62
CA ASP A 388 -22.12 -22.31 26.66
C ASP A 388 -21.57 -20.99 26.11
N VAL A 389 -22.27 -19.88 26.39
CA VAL A 389 -21.86 -18.57 25.89
C VAL A 389 -20.65 -18.06 26.67
N PRO A 390 -19.49 -17.90 26.03
CA PRO A 390 -18.33 -17.33 26.68
C PRO A 390 -18.52 -15.81 26.85
N PRO A 391 -17.89 -15.20 27.87
CA PRO A 391 -17.82 -13.75 27.95
C PRO A 391 -17.07 -13.18 26.74
N PRO A 392 -17.34 -11.91 26.34
CA PRO A 392 -16.63 -11.27 25.24
C PRO A 392 -15.11 -11.32 25.42
N THR A 393 -14.42 -11.75 24.36
CA THR A 393 -12.96 -11.81 24.27
C THR A 393 -12.33 -10.42 24.37
N GLU A 394 -11.01 -10.35 24.55
CA GLU A 394 -10.28 -9.07 24.55
C GLU A 394 -10.42 -8.32 23.23
N VAL A 395 -10.44 -9.04 22.11
CA VAL A 395 -10.63 -8.48 20.76
C VAL A 395 -12.02 -7.85 20.64
N GLU A 396 -13.07 -8.56 21.09
CA GLU A 396 -14.44 -8.04 21.11
C GLU A 396 -14.57 -6.79 21.98
N ARG A 397 -13.92 -6.77 23.15
CA ARG A 397 -13.91 -5.61 24.04
C ARG A 397 -13.20 -4.41 23.42
N ALA A 398 -12.06 -4.61 22.76
CA ALA A 398 -11.33 -3.53 22.08
C ALA A 398 -12.14 -2.92 20.91
N MET A 399 -12.90 -3.74 20.18
CA MET A 399 -13.81 -3.22 19.14
C MET A 399 -14.96 -2.43 19.75
N LEU A 400 -15.56 -2.92 20.84
CA LEU A 400 -16.66 -2.26 21.55
C LEU A 400 -16.27 -0.91 22.16
N THR A 401 -15.04 -0.78 22.67
CA THR A 401 -14.53 0.48 23.25
C THR A 401 -14.02 1.46 22.20
N GLY A 402 -13.97 1.06 20.92
CA GLY A 402 -13.40 1.86 19.83
C GLY A 402 -11.87 1.90 19.82
N GLU A 403 -11.19 1.04 20.61
CA GLU A 403 -9.73 0.87 20.58
C GLU A 403 -9.24 0.14 19.32
N SER A 404 -10.12 -0.52 18.59
CA SER A 404 -9.83 -1.12 17.29
C SER A 404 -10.98 -0.87 16.32
N PRO A 405 -10.72 -0.42 15.09
CA PRO A 405 -11.78 -0.15 14.13
C PRO A 405 -12.42 -1.45 13.64
N GLY A 406 -13.75 -1.46 13.55
CA GLY A 406 -14.56 -2.61 13.16
C GLY A 406 -16.05 -2.28 13.29
N GLU A 407 -16.65 -1.69 12.26
CA GLU A 407 -18.04 -1.21 12.31
C GLU A 407 -19.08 -2.32 12.13
N LEU A 408 -18.73 -3.43 11.45
CA LEU A 408 -19.64 -4.54 11.15
C LEU A 408 -19.12 -5.83 11.77
N VAL A 409 -19.84 -6.33 12.77
CA VAL A 409 -19.54 -7.59 13.45
C VAL A 409 -20.66 -8.60 13.18
N GLN A 410 -20.33 -9.70 12.52
CA GLN A 410 -21.21 -10.85 12.35
C GLN A 410 -20.76 -12.01 13.24
N LEU A 411 -21.69 -12.87 13.64
CA LEU A 411 -21.40 -14.10 14.39
C LEU A 411 -21.79 -15.32 13.55
N VAL A 412 -20.91 -16.32 13.49
CA VAL A 412 -21.18 -17.64 12.93
C VAL A 412 -21.10 -18.67 14.04
N LEU A 413 -22.24 -19.30 14.33
CA LEU A 413 -22.36 -20.36 15.32
C LEU A 413 -22.22 -21.73 14.63
N CYS A 414 -21.18 -22.47 14.99
CA CYS A 414 -20.84 -23.77 14.43
C CYS A 414 -21.39 -24.90 15.30
N HIS A 415 -22.43 -25.56 14.82
CA HIS A 415 -23.05 -26.71 15.47
C HIS A 415 -22.32 -28.02 15.18
N PRO A 416 -22.43 -29.05 16.05
CA PRO A 416 -21.96 -30.39 15.75
C PRO A 416 -22.49 -30.94 14.42
N PRO A 417 -21.75 -31.86 13.76
CA PRO A 417 -22.21 -32.48 12.52
C PRO A 417 -23.57 -33.17 12.68
N GLY A 418 -24.49 -32.91 11.74
CA GLY A 418 -25.82 -33.51 11.72
C GLY A 418 -26.88 -32.76 12.54
N THR A 419 -26.51 -31.68 13.24
CA THR A 419 -27.48 -30.79 13.88
C THR A 419 -28.26 -30.00 12.82
N PRO A 420 -29.60 -29.96 12.86
CA PRO A 420 -30.37 -29.13 11.95
C PRO A 420 -30.12 -27.64 12.21
N THR A 421 -29.94 -26.86 11.14
CA THR A 421 -29.82 -25.39 11.20
C THR A 421 -30.92 -24.72 10.36
N PRO A 422 -31.56 -23.63 10.84
CA PRO A 422 -31.35 -22.97 12.14
C PRO A 422 -31.74 -23.85 13.33
N GLY A 423 -31.03 -23.70 14.44
CA GLY A 423 -31.20 -24.48 15.66
C GLY A 423 -32.35 -24.00 16.54
N ASP A 424 -32.42 -24.50 17.78
CA ASP A 424 -33.39 -24.07 18.79
C ASP A 424 -33.09 -22.63 19.26
N GLU A 425 -34.10 -21.76 19.33
CA GLU A 425 -33.98 -20.37 19.78
C GLU A 425 -33.36 -20.24 21.18
N SER A 426 -33.52 -21.24 22.04
CA SER A 426 -32.92 -21.29 23.38
C SER A 426 -31.38 -21.29 23.35
N VAL A 427 -30.76 -21.74 22.26
CA VAL A 427 -29.30 -21.70 22.05
C VAL A 427 -28.87 -20.33 21.52
N LEU A 428 -29.74 -19.63 20.79
CA LEU A 428 -29.44 -18.37 20.11
C LEU A 428 -29.56 -17.15 21.02
N MET A 429 -30.62 -17.10 21.82
CA MET A 429 -30.94 -15.93 22.66
C MET A 429 -29.79 -15.52 23.59
N PRO A 430 -29.12 -16.45 24.30
CA PRO A 430 -27.97 -16.09 25.15
C PRO A 430 -26.81 -15.44 24.39
N TRP A 431 -26.57 -15.81 23.12
CA TRP A 431 -25.51 -15.22 22.30
C TRP A 431 -25.86 -13.80 21.85
N LEU A 432 -27.11 -13.57 21.46
CA LEU A 432 -27.60 -12.24 21.08
C LEU A 432 -27.63 -11.27 22.28
N GLU A 433 -28.05 -11.75 23.45
CA GLU A 433 -28.05 -10.95 24.69
C GLU A 433 -26.63 -10.56 25.14
N ALA A 434 -25.67 -11.48 25.02
CA ALA A 434 -24.28 -11.21 25.39
C ALA A 434 -23.55 -10.25 24.41
N ARG A 435 -24.07 -10.09 23.18
CA ARG A 435 -23.42 -9.36 22.08
C ARG A 435 -24.44 -8.50 21.33
N SER A 436 -24.93 -7.45 21.99
CA SER A 436 -25.93 -6.53 21.44
C SER A 436 -25.46 -5.74 20.21
N GLN A 437 -24.16 -5.73 19.93
CA GLN A 437 -23.53 -5.08 18.77
C GLN A 437 -23.56 -5.93 17.49
N LEU A 438 -24.07 -7.17 17.53
CA LEU A 438 -24.12 -8.05 16.36
C LEU A 438 -25.06 -7.50 15.29
N VAL A 439 -24.55 -7.42 14.07
CA VAL A 439 -25.33 -7.00 12.89
C VAL A 439 -26.10 -8.19 12.31
N PHE A 440 -25.46 -9.35 12.24
CA PHE A 440 -26.04 -10.60 11.75
C PHE A 440 -25.51 -11.81 12.50
N LEU A 441 -26.36 -12.83 12.68
CA LEU A 441 -26.01 -14.14 13.21
C LEU A 441 -26.31 -15.20 12.15
N HIS A 442 -25.33 -16.07 11.89
CA HIS A 442 -25.44 -17.23 11.00
C HIS A 442 -25.24 -18.52 11.78
N GLU A 443 -25.94 -19.57 11.39
CA GLU A 443 -25.78 -20.91 11.94
C GLU A 443 -25.33 -21.88 10.85
N VAL A 444 -24.35 -22.72 11.17
CA VAL A 444 -23.86 -23.77 10.28
C VAL A 444 -23.59 -25.06 11.06
N ALA A 445 -23.93 -26.21 10.50
CA ALA A 445 -23.46 -27.49 11.00
C ALA A 445 -22.07 -27.81 10.44
N LYS A 446 -21.13 -28.21 11.30
CA LYS A 446 -19.77 -28.59 10.89
C LYS A 446 -19.82 -29.72 9.85
N GLY A 447 -19.24 -29.47 8.68
CA GLY A 447 -19.20 -30.44 7.57
C GLY A 447 -20.45 -30.44 6.68
N ASP A 448 -21.48 -29.63 6.94
CA ASP A 448 -22.64 -29.52 6.04
C ASP A 448 -22.38 -28.53 4.89
N ARG A 449 -22.23 -29.06 3.68
CA ARG A 449 -21.96 -28.26 2.49
C ARG A 449 -23.05 -27.24 2.16
N ARG A 450 -24.32 -27.53 2.45
CA ARG A 450 -25.44 -26.62 2.14
C ARG A 450 -25.42 -25.41 3.06
N ASP A 451 -25.10 -25.63 4.33
CA ASP A 451 -24.97 -24.58 5.32
C ASP A 451 -23.80 -23.65 4.99
N PHE A 452 -22.63 -24.20 4.67
CA PHE A 452 -21.47 -23.40 4.25
C PHE A 452 -21.71 -22.66 2.93
N SER A 453 -22.47 -23.24 1.99
CA SER A 453 -22.90 -22.53 0.77
C SER A 453 -23.86 -21.38 1.07
N ARG A 454 -24.79 -21.56 2.01
CA ARG A 454 -25.70 -20.49 2.50
C ARG A 454 -24.92 -19.39 3.19
N LEU A 455 -23.97 -19.76 4.05
CA LEU A 455 -23.09 -18.84 4.75
C LEU A 455 -22.26 -18.02 3.77
N GLY A 456 -21.63 -18.65 2.77
CA GLY A 456 -20.89 -17.96 1.71
C GLY A 456 -21.74 -16.91 1.00
N ARG A 457 -22.99 -17.25 0.63
CA ARG A 457 -23.93 -16.26 0.06
C ARG A 457 -24.33 -15.16 1.04
N GLY A 458 -24.22 -15.38 2.34
CA GLY A 458 -24.51 -14.38 3.38
C GLY A 458 -23.34 -13.43 3.62
N LEU A 459 -22.14 -13.97 3.75
CA LEU A 459 -20.90 -13.23 4.00
C LEU A 459 -20.40 -12.45 2.77
N PHE A 460 -20.68 -12.92 1.55
CA PHE A 460 -20.21 -12.28 0.32
C PHE A 460 -21.34 -11.67 -0.50
N ARG A 461 -22.40 -11.14 0.14
CA ARG A 461 -23.45 -10.40 -0.57
C ARG A 461 -22.85 -9.14 -1.20
N SER A 462 -22.85 -9.10 -2.54
CA SER A 462 -22.60 -7.92 -3.39
C SER A 462 -23.77 -6.95 -3.36
#